data_AF-A0A522PKS2-F1
#
_entry.id   AF-A0A522PKS2-F1
#
_cell.length_a   1.000
_cell.length_b   1.000
_cell.length_c   1.000
_cell.angle_alpha   90.00
_cell.angle_beta   90.00
_cell.angle_gamma   90.00
#
_symmetry.space_group_name_H-M   'P 1'
#
loop_
_entity.id
_entity.type
_entity.pdbx_description
1 polymer ?
#
loop_
_entity_poly.entity_id
_entity_poly.type
_entity_poly.pdbx_seq_one_letter_code
_entity_poly.pdbx_strand_id
1 'polypeptide(L)' 'MTIARAWMLTGLAALAAAPQRAWAAAHLAAGDAAPEFTAPATLAGKAFTFSLRHAAARDGMVLLYFFPKAFTPD' A
#
# COMPACT_ATOMS: atom_id res chain seq x y z
N MET A 1 -22.43 -42.14 19.95
CA MET A 1 -22.53 -40.68 19.73
C MET A 1 -21.18 -40.01 20.05
N THR A 2 -20.14 -40.30 19.27
CA THR A 2 -18.76 -39.83 19.56
C THR A 2 -18.02 -39.35 18.31
N ILE A 3 -18.51 -39.72 17.12
CA ILE A 3 -17.88 -39.39 15.84
C ILE A 3 -18.06 -37.90 15.51
N ALA A 4 -19.23 -37.31 15.81
CA ALA A 4 -19.54 -35.90 15.49
C ALA A 4 -18.65 -34.86 16.20
N ARG A 5 -18.04 -35.20 17.35
CA ARG A 5 -17.14 -34.28 18.08
C ARG A 5 -15.75 -34.16 17.44
N ALA A 6 -15.29 -35.21 16.76
CA ALA A 6 -14.00 -35.20 16.07
C ALA A 6 -14.01 -34.28 14.85
N TRP A 7 -15.10 -34.27 14.08
CA TRP A 7 -15.25 -33.42 12.89
C TRP A 7 -15.41 -31.92 13.23
N MET A 8 -15.95 -31.60 14.41
CA MET A 8 -16.07 -30.22 14.90
C MET A 8 -14.70 -29.63 15.30
N LEU A 9 -13.79 -30.45 15.84
CA LEU A 9 -12.44 -30.01 16.21
C LEU A 9 -11.54 -29.80 14.98
N THR A 10 -11.73 -30.59 13.90
CA THR A 10 -10.99 -30.42 12.65
C THR A 10 -11.41 -29.16 11.88
N GLY A 11 -12.69 -28.79 11.92
CA GLY A 11 -13.18 -27.56 11.29
C GLY A 11 -12.66 -26.27 11.95
N LEU A 12 -12.47 -26.29 13.28
CA LEU A 12 -11.94 -25.14 14.02
C LEU A 12 -10.43 -24.93 13.79
N ALA A 13 -9.68 -26.02 13.61
CA ALA A 13 -8.24 -25.96 13.30
C ALA A 13 -7.96 -25.37 11.90
N ALA A 14 -8.88 -25.52 10.94
CA ALA A 14 -8.71 -25.00 9.59
C ALA A 14 -8.81 -23.47 9.50
N LEU A 15 -9.57 -22.81 10.39
CA LEU A 15 -9.65 -21.34 10.44
C LEU A 15 -8.38 -20.68 11.00
N ALA A 16 -7.61 -21.41 11.82
CA ALA A 16 -6.37 -20.90 12.41
C ALA A 16 -5.15 -20.98 11.46
N ALA A 17 -5.25 -21.78 10.40
CA ALA A 17 -4.20 -21.97 9.40
C ALA A 17 -4.34 -21.08 8.15
N ALA A 18 -5.37 -20.22 8.11
CA ALA A 18 -5.50 -19.25 7.02
C ALA A 18 -4.27 -18.32 7.05
N PRO A 19 -3.58 -18.10 5.90
CA PRO A 19 -2.46 -17.19 5.86
C PRO A 19 -2.96 -15.81 6.29
N GLN A 20 -2.50 -15.36 7.46
CA GLN A 20 -2.69 -13.99 7.85
C GLN A 20 -1.97 -13.17 6.80
N ARG A 21 -2.71 -12.49 5.92
CA ARG A 21 -2.14 -11.49 5.05
C ARG A 21 -1.43 -10.53 6.00
N ALA A 22 -0.11 -10.56 6.04
CA ALA A 22 0.64 -9.54 6.73
C ALA A 22 0.65 -8.36 5.76
N TRP A 23 0.19 -7.20 6.22
CA TRP A 23 0.36 -5.97 5.47
C TRP A 23 1.86 -5.71 5.55
N ALA A 24 2.58 -6.05 4.48
CA ALA A 24 4.00 -5.77 4.40
C ALA A 24 4.16 -4.24 4.41
N ALA A 25 4.44 -3.68 5.59
CA ALA A 25 4.86 -2.30 5.73
C ALA A 25 6.31 -2.22 5.24
N ALA A 26 6.49 -2.26 3.92
CA ALA A 26 7.77 -1.93 3.30
C ALA A 26 7.95 -0.42 3.40
N HIS A 27 8.44 0.03 4.55
CA HIS A 27 8.88 1.41 4.72
C HIS A 27 10.25 1.54 4.05
N LEU A 28 10.40 2.52 3.18
CA LEU A 28 11.69 2.91 2.61
C LEU A 28 12.61 3.36 3.75
N ALA A 29 13.78 2.72 3.88
CA ALA A 29 14.83 3.20 4.76
C ALA A 29 15.52 4.44 4.14
N ALA A 30 16.19 5.23 4.97
CA ALA A 30 16.99 6.34 4.46
C ALA A 30 18.10 5.83 3.54
N GLY A 31 18.18 6.37 2.32
CA GLY A 31 19.14 5.95 1.30
C GLY A 31 18.62 4.86 0.35
N ASP A 32 17.45 4.28 0.60
CA ASP A 32 16.82 3.37 -0.36
C ASP A 32 16.49 4.11 -1.66
N ALA A 33 16.58 3.37 -2.77
CA ALA A 33 16.14 3.89 -4.05
C ALA A 33 14.63 4.20 -4.00
N ALA A 34 14.27 5.39 -4.47
CA ALA A 34 12.86 5.78 -4.56
C ALA A 34 12.09 4.82 -5.50
N PRO A 35 10.88 4.38 -5.14
CA PRO A 35 10.07 3.53 -6.00
C PRO A 35 9.70 4.22 -7.31
N GLU A 36 9.67 3.44 -8.40
CA GLU A 36 9.08 3.90 -9.64
C GLU A 36 7.56 3.96 -9.50
N PHE A 37 6.97 5.14 -9.71
CA PHE A 37 5.52 5.24 -9.87
C PHE A 37 5.11 6.35 -10.84
N THR A 38 3.92 6.15 -11.40
CA THR A 38 3.23 7.12 -12.24
C THR A 38 1.79 7.26 -11.77
N ALA A 39 1.26 8.49 -11.79
CA ALA A 39 -0.11 8.76 -11.36
C ALA A 39 -0.73 9.89 -12.18
N PRO A 40 -2.07 9.90 -12.38
CA PRO A 40 -2.76 11.08 -12.87
C PRO A 40 -2.64 12.22 -11.85
N ALA A 41 -2.37 13.43 -12.34
CA ALA A 41 -2.20 14.61 -11.51
C ALA A 41 -2.79 15.85 -12.21
N THR A 42 -3.07 16.88 -11.41
CA THR A 42 -3.58 18.16 -11.92
C THR A 42 -2.84 19.31 -11.24
N LEU A 43 -2.29 20.23 -12.03
CA LEU A 43 -1.64 21.44 -11.53
C LEU A 43 -2.29 22.67 -12.16
N ALA A 44 -2.76 23.60 -11.34
CA ALA A 44 -3.47 24.80 -11.79
C ALA A 44 -4.62 24.49 -12.79
N GLY A 45 -5.38 23.42 -12.51
CA GLY A 45 -6.48 22.97 -13.37
C GLY A 45 -6.08 22.22 -14.64
N LYS A 46 -4.78 22.03 -14.91
CA LYS A 46 -4.29 21.27 -16.07
C LYS A 46 -3.96 19.84 -15.68
N ALA A 47 -4.65 18.88 -16.29
CA ALA A 47 -4.39 17.46 -16.10
C ALA A 47 -3.10 17.03 -16.80
N PHE A 48 -2.34 16.14 -16.18
CA PHE A 48 -1.14 15.52 -16.71
C PHE A 48 -0.84 14.18 -16.02
N THR A 49 0.10 13.41 -16.56
CA THR A 49 0.62 12.21 -15.89
C THR A 49 1.91 12.57 -15.16
N PHE A 50 1.93 12.40 -13.85
CA PHE A 50 3.12 12.53 -13.03
C PHE A 50 3.96 11.23 -13.12
N SER A 51 5.28 11.38 -13.18
CA SER A 51 6.27 10.29 -13.09
C SER A 51 7.36 10.73 -12.13
N LEU A 52 7.57 9.95 -11.05
CA LEU A 52 8.57 10.28 -10.05
C LEU A 52 9.98 10.34 -10.65
N ARG A 53 10.33 9.35 -11.46
CA ARG A 53 11.62 9.29 -12.15
C ARG A 53 11.87 10.50 -13.04
N HIS A 54 10.85 10.93 -13.79
CA HIS A 54 10.97 12.08 -14.68
C HIS A 54 11.01 13.41 -13.92
N ALA A 55 10.34 13.50 -12.77
CA ALA A 55 10.44 14.64 -11.86
C ALA A 55 11.83 14.72 -11.22
N ALA A 56 12.33 13.62 -10.65
CA ALA A 56 13.66 13.58 -10.04
C ALA A 56 14.79 13.87 -11.04
N ALA A 57 14.66 13.40 -12.29
CA ALA A 57 15.64 13.65 -13.34
C ALA A 57 15.67 15.11 -13.83
N ARG A 58 14.52 15.80 -13.84
CA ARG A 58 14.40 17.17 -14.36
C ARG A 58 14.57 18.24 -13.28
N ASP A 59 13.94 18.02 -12.13
CA ASP A 59 13.81 18.99 -11.05
C ASP A 59 14.83 18.74 -9.91
N GLY A 60 15.53 17.60 -9.94
CA GLY A 60 16.52 17.21 -8.93
C GLY A 60 15.85 16.64 -7.67
N MET A 61 16.00 17.33 -6.53
CA MET A 61 15.44 16.87 -5.26
C MET A 61 13.91 17.03 -5.27
N VAL A 62 13.19 15.92 -5.05
CA VAL A 62 11.72 15.89 -5.01
C VAL A 62 11.24 15.53 -3.60
N LEU A 63 10.32 16.32 -3.05
CA LEU A 63 9.60 15.98 -1.82
C LEU A 63 8.24 15.36 -2.18
N LEU A 64 7.99 14.14 -1.73
CA LEU A 64 6.74 13.42 -1.93
C LEU A 64 6.06 13.16 -0.58
N TYR A 65 4.79 13.55 -0.46
CA TYR A 65 3.99 13.34 0.74
C TYR A 65 2.67 12.64 0.40
N PHE A 66 2.34 11.61 1.18
CA PHE A 66 1.09 10.88 1.05
C PHE A 66 0.13 11.29 2.17
N PHE A 67 -1.12 11.57 1.83
CA PHE A 67 -2.17 11.93 2.77
C PHE A 67 -3.53 11.34 2.33
N PRO A 68 -4.52 11.19 3.21
CA PRO A 68 -5.73 10.41 2.91
C PRO A 68 -6.59 10.98 1.78
N LYS A 69 -6.81 12.31 1.78
CA LYS A 69 -7.65 13.01 0.81
C LYS A 69 -7.40 14.51 0.82
N ALA A 70 -7.58 15.17 -0.33
CA ALA A 70 -7.65 16.62 -0.42
C ALA A 70 -8.98 17.16 0.15
N PHE A 71 -8.95 18.39 0.67
CA PHE A 71 -10.12 19.09 1.23
C PHE A 71 -10.81 18.34 2.37
N THR A 72 -10.02 17.80 3.31
CA THR A 72 -10.54 17.21 4.55
C THR A 72 -10.93 18.35 5.50
N PRO A 73 -12.16 18.39 6.05
CA PRO A 73 -12.54 19.33 7.10
C PRO A 73 -11.73 19.09 8.38
N ASP A 74 -11.55 20.13 9.19
CA ASP A 74 -10.99 20.03 10.55
C ASP A 74 -11.91 19.28 11.51
#